data_AF-A0A3C1CEV0-F1
#
_entry.id   AF-A0A3C1CEV0-F1
#
_cell.length_a   1.000
_cell.length_b   1.000
_cell.length_c   1.000
_cell.angle_alpha   90.00
_cell.angle_beta   90.00
_cell.angle_gamma   90.00
#
_symmetry.space_group_name_H-M   'P 1'
#
loop_
_entity.id
_entity.type
_entity.pdbx_description
1 polymer ?
#
loop_
_entity_poly.entity_id
_entity_poly.type
_entity_poly.pdbx_seq_one_letter_code
_entity_poly.pdbx_strand_id
1 'polypeptide(L)'
;VAKEGAFATLRLPSTEMRRVPIDCRGTLGEVGNPEAELVSGGKAGRNRWRGIRPQTRGVAMNPVDHPLGGGEGKSSGGRHPVSPWGKPEGRTRGQHKPSDRMIVRRRRTRGARR
;
A
#
# COMPACT_ATOMS: atom_id res chain seq x y z
N VAL A 1 -12.04 16.01 -13.80
CA VAL A 1 -10.63 16.47 -13.93
C VAL A 1 -10.73 17.85 -14.51
N ALA A 2 -10.22 18.87 -13.83
CA ALA A 2 -10.43 20.28 -14.17
C ALA A 2 -9.13 21.06 -13.95
N LYS A 3 -8.93 22.14 -14.72
CA LYS A 3 -7.88 23.14 -14.52
C LYS A 3 -8.53 24.33 -13.81
N GLU A 4 -7.99 24.74 -12.68
CA GLU A 4 -8.52 25.83 -11.86
C GLU A 4 -7.36 26.71 -11.38
N GLY A 5 -7.28 27.93 -11.90
CA GLY A 5 -6.20 28.87 -11.59
C GLY A 5 -4.83 28.28 -11.88
N ALA A 6 -3.95 28.25 -10.87
CA ALA A 6 -2.59 27.72 -10.96
C ALA A 6 -2.50 26.18 -10.80
N PHE A 7 -3.61 25.48 -10.60
CA PHE A 7 -3.62 24.04 -10.30
C PHE A 7 -4.49 23.23 -11.27
N ALA A 8 -4.07 22.01 -11.57
CA ALA A 8 -4.85 21.00 -12.25
C ALA A 8 -5.23 19.87 -11.26
N THR A 9 -6.48 19.43 -11.30
CA THR A 9 -6.96 18.32 -10.48
C THR A 9 -6.87 16.99 -11.24
N LEU A 10 -5.98 16.11 -10.80
CA LEU A 10 -5.73 14.80 -11.38
C LEU A 10 -6.40 13.68 -10.57
N ARG A 11 -6.87 12.63 -11.26
CA ARG A 11 -7.25 11.36 -10.64
C ARG A 11 -6.08 10.39 -10.78
N LEU A 12 -5.50 9.99 -9.65
CA LEU A 12 -4.36 9.08 -9.60
C LEU A 12 -4.80 7.62 -9.83
N PRO A 13 -3.88 6.71 -10.18
CA PRO A 13 -4.18 5.27 -10.31
C PRO A 13 -4.79 4.66 -9.04
N SER A 14 -4.46 5.21 -7.87
CA SER A 14 -5.05 4.85 -6.58
C SER A 14 -6.51 5.29 -6.40
N THR A 15 -7.13 5.95 -7.40
CA THR A 15 -8.44 6.62 -7.37
C THR A 15 -8.53 7.89 -6.51
N GLU A 16 -7.41 8.30 -5.90
CA GLU A 16 -7.25 9.58 -5.20
C GLU A 16 -7.39 10.76 -6.17
N MET A 17 -8.01 11.85 -5.73
CA MET A 17 -8.07 13.11 -6.48
C MET A 17 -7.17 14.14 -5.81
N ARG A 18 -6.23 14.70 -6.58
CA ARG A 18 -5.18 15.58 -6.07
C ARG A 18 -4.91 16.74 -7.02
N ARG A 19 -4.71 17.93 -6.46
CA ARG A 19 -4.25 19.14 -7.16
C ARG A 19 -2.74 19.10 -7.35
N VAL A 20 -2.30 19.48 -8.54
CA VAL A 20 -0.89 19.57 -8.96
C VAL A 20 -0.69 20.90 -9.69
N PRO A 21 0.44 21.61 -9.50
CA PRO A 21 0.74 22.83 -10.25
C PRO A 21 0.69 22.60 -11.77
N ILE A 22 0.17 23.57 -12.52
CA ILE A 22 0.01 23.46 -13.97
C ILE A 22 1.34 23.39 -14.72
N ASP A 23 2.40 23.95 -14.16
CA ASP A 23 3.74 23.98 -14.77
C ASP A 23 4.42 22.60 -14.81
N CYS A 24 3.87 21.61 -14.11
CA CYS A 24 4.40 20.25 -14.13
C CYS A 24 4.21 19.59 -15.50
N ARG A 25 5.29 19.01 -16.04
CA ARG A 25 5.25 18.24 -17.30
C ARG A 25 4.65 16.85 -17.07
N GLY A 26 3.95 16.34 -18.08
CA GLY A 26 3.44 14.98 -18.12
C GLY A 26 3.48 14.43 -19.54
N THR A 27 3.53 13.12 -19.68
CA THR A 27 3.51 12.43 -20.97
C THR A 27 2.07 12.06 -21.33
N LEU A 28 1.71 12.20 -22.61
CA LEU A 28 0.44 11.75 -23.15
C LEU A 28 0.51 10.24 -23.45
N GLY A 29 -0.47 9.49 -22.97
CA GLY A 29 -0.58 8.04 -23.17
C GLY A 29 -0.59 7.24 -21.88
N GLU A 30 -0.60 5.93 -22.03
CA GLU A 30 -0.58 4.96 -20.93
C GLU A 30 0.76 4.24 -20.90
N VAL A 31 1.11 3.67 -19.74
CA VAL A 31 2.30 2.81 -19.63
C VAL A 31 1.97 1.46 -20.26
N GLY A 32 2.83 0.98 -21.17
CA GLY A 32 2.66 -0.31 -21.83
C GLY A 32 2.83 -1.52 -20.90
N ASN A 33 2.61 -2.72 -21.43
CA ASN A 33 2.62 -3.99 -20.69
C ASN A 33 1.53 -4.11 -19.59
N PRO A 34 0.23 -3.90 -19.93
CA PRO A 34 -0.86 -4.03 -18.96
C PRO A 34 -1.05 -5.47 -18.45
N GLU A 35 -0.63 -6.47 -19.24
CA GLU A 35 -0.75 -7.90 -18.92
C GLU A 35 0.25 -8.37 -17.85
N ALA A 36 1.18 -7.51 -17.43
CA ALA A 36 2.18 -7.84 -16.43
C ALA A 36 1.58 -8.36 -15.11
N GLU A 37 0.39 -7.87 -14.74
CA GLU A 37 -0.34 -8.30 -13.53
C GLU A 37 -0.84 -9.76 -13.63
N LEU A 38 -1.09 -10.27 -14.85
CA LEU A 38 -1.60 -11.61 -15.09
C LEU A 38 -0.51 -12.69 -14.99
N VAL A 39 0.78 -12.30 -14.92
CA VAL A 39 1.90 -13.24 -14.94
C VAL A 39 2.03 -13.99 -13.61
N SER A 40 1.76 -15.29 -13.63
CA SER A 40 1.98 -16.17 -12.48
C SER A 40 3.46 -16.50 -12.25
N GLY A 41 3.88 -16.44 -10.98
CA GLY A 41 5.25 -16.76 -10.54
C GLY A 41 5.61 -18.24 -10.69
N GLY A 42 4.62 -19.14 -10.55
CA GLY A 42 4.74 -20.60 -10.67
C GLY A 42 5.59 -21.27 -9.59
N LYS A 43 6.88 -20.93 -9.50
CA LYS A 43 7.86 -21.54 -8.60
C LYS A 43 8.54 -20.50 -7.70
N ALA A 44 8.97 -20.95 -6.51
CA ALA A 44 9.72 -20.12 -5.58
C ALA A 44 11.00 -19.52 -6.17
N GLY A 45 11.72 -20.27 -7.03
CA GLY A 45 12.94 -19.80 -7.69
C GLY A 45 12.73 -18.55 -8.56
N ARG A 46 11.55 -18.36 -9.16
CA ARG A 46 11.26 -17.16 -9.96
C ARG A 46 11.19 -15.91 -9.09
N ASN A 47 10.69 -16.02 -7.86
CA ASN A 47 10.71 -14.93 -6.87
C ASN A 47 12.14 -14.62 -6.41
N ARG A 48 12.98 -15.67 -6.27
CA ARG A 48 14.40 -15.49 -5.94
C ARG A 48 15.16 -14.73 -7.03
N TRP A 49 14.91 -15.02 -8.31
CA TRP A 49 15.49 -14.27 -9.44
C TRP A 49 15.05 -12.81 -9.48
N ARG A 50 13.85 -12.51 -8.97
CA ARG A 50 13.36 -11.13 -8.76
C ARG A 50 13.95 -10.44 -7.52
N GLY A 51 14.86 -11.08 -6.78
CA GLY A 51 15.48 -10.54 -5.57
C GLY A 51 14.63 -10.64 -4.30
N ILE A 52 13.48 -11.33 -4.35
CA ILE A 52 12.57 -11.47 -3.20
C ILE A 52 12.97 -12.71 -2.39
N ARG A 53 13.29 -12.51 -1.10
CA ARG A 53 13.62 -13.57 -0.14
C ARG A 53 12.36 -14.11 0.55
N PRO A 54 12.36 -15.37 1.01
CA PRO A 54 11.25 -15.89 1.82
C PRO A 54 11.06 -15.07 3.09
N GLN A 55 9.80 -14.91 3.50
CA GLN A 55 9.39 -14.20 4.71
C GLN A 55 8.60 -15.15 5.60
N THR A 56 8.95 -15.23 6.88
CA THR A 56 8.30 -16.10 7.86
C THR A 56 7.08 -15.40 8.47
N ARG A 57 6.01 -16.16 8.77
CA ARG A 57 4.80 -15.62 9.41
C ARG A 57 5.08 -15.31 10.89
N GLY A 58 4.51 -14.22 11.42
CA GLY A 58 4.70 -13.82 12.83
C GLY A 58 4.22 -14.88 13.84
N VAL A 59 3.14 -15.59 13.55
CA VAL A 59 2.61 -16.68 14.40
C VAL A 59 3.50 -17.94 14.44
N ALA A 60 4.49 -18.04 13.54
CA ALA A 60 5.45 -19.14 13.52
C ALA A 60 6.75 -18.77 14.25
N MET A 61 6.84 -17.56 14.80
CA MET A 61 8.01 -17.07 15.52
C MET A 61 7.83 -17.27 17.04
N ASN A 62 8.91 -17.07 17.80
CA ASN A 62 8.84 -17.07 19.26
C ASN A 62 8.28 -15.73 19.77
N PRO A 63 7.76 -15.67 21.01
CA PRO A 63 7.26 -14.42 21.62
C PRO A 63 8.28 -13.27 21.66
N VAL A 64 9.59 -13.59 21.70
CA VAL A 64 10.67 -12.60 21.68
C VAL A 64 10.84 -11.92 20.32
N ASP A 65 10.51 -12.62 19.23
CA ASP A 65 10.75 -12.15 17.86
C ASP A 65 9.55 -11.39 17.29
N HIS A 66 8.33 -11.82 17.62
CA HIS A 66 7.11 -11.22 17.12
C HIS A 66 6.03 -11.17 18.21
N PRO A 67 5.26 -10.06 18.32
CA PRO A 67 4.13 -9.97 19.25
C PRO A 67 2.97 -10.96 19.01
N LEU A 68 3.05 -11.78 17.97
CA LEU A 68 2.06 -12.82 17.62
C LEU A 68 2.64 -14.23 17.81
N GLY A 69 3.91 -14.32 18.23
CA GLY A 69 4.64 -15.56 18.37
C GLY A 69 4.33 -16.30 19.65
N GLY A 70 4.66 -17.59 19.66
CA GLY A 70 4.45 -18.52 20.78
C GLY A 70 3.06 -19.16 20.85
N GLY A 71 2.78 -19.75 22.01
CA GLY A 71 1.66 -20.66 22.24
C GLY A 71 2.03 -22.12 21.96
N GLU A 72 1.27 -23.04 22.56
CA GLU A 72 1.40 -24.47 22.29
C GLU A 72 0.58 -24.84 21.04
N GLY A 73 1.27 -25.36 20.02
CA GLY A 73 0.63 -25.66 18.74
C GLY A 73 0.31 -24.43 17.89
N LYS A 74 -0.70 -24.53 17.04
CA LYS A 74 -1.09 -23.41 16.14
C LYS A 74 -1.95 -22.41 16.89
N SER A 75 -1.55 -21.14 16.83
CA SER A 75 -2.27 -20.00 17.40
C SER A 75 -2.67 -18.98 16.34
N SER A 76 -3.73 -18.23 16.60
CA SER A 76 -4.09 -17.01 15.86
C SER A 76 -3.27 -15.78 16.29
N GLY A 77 -2.32 -15.95 17.22
CA GLY A 77 -1.47 -14.91 17.80
C GLY A 77 -1.98 -14.35 19.13
N GLY A 78 -3.18 -14.73 19.59
CA GLY A 78 -3.71 -14.36 20.91
C GLY A 78 -3.97 -12.86 21.13
N ARG A 79 -3.90 -12.04 20.07
CA ARG A 79 -4.03 -10.58 20.11
C ARG A 79 -4.56 -10.06 18.77
N HIS A 80 -5.11 -8.84 18.75
CA HIS A 80 -5.32 -8.09 17.50
C HIS A 80 -4.03 -8.04 16.65
N PRO A 81 -4.13 -8.16 15.31
CA PRO A 81 -2.97 -8.14 14.42
C PRO A 81 -2.11 -6.89 14.58
N VAL A 82 -0.80 -7.09 14.70
CA VAL A 82 0.20 -6.03 14.81
C VAL A 82 1.42 -6.35 13.94
N SER A 83 2.17 -5.31 13.61
CA SER A 83 3.49 -5.45 12.99
C SER A 83 4.51 -6.12 13.94
N PRO A 84 5.67 -6.58 13.44
CA PRO A 84 6.75 -7.13 14.28
C PRO A 84 7.22 -6.16 15.38
N TRP A 85 7.05 -4.85 15.16
CA TRP A 85 7.36 -3.79 16.13
C TRP A 85 6.18 -3.38 17.01
N GLY A 86 5.10 -4.16 17.03
CA GLY A 86 3.94 -3.94 17.90
C GLY A 86 2.97 -2.82 17.47
N LYS A 87 3.23 -2.13 16.36
CA LYS A 87 2.29 -1.11 15.84
C LYS A 87 1.04 -1.77 15.27
N PRO A 88 -0.18 -1.33 15.66
CA PRO A 88 -1.43 -1.86 15.13
C PRO A 88 -1.67 -1.42 13.68
N GLU A 89 -2.50 -2.17 12.97
CA GLU A 89 -2.98 -1.77 11.64
C GLU A 89 -3.90 -0.54 11.74
N GLY A 90 -3.73 0.41 10.83
CA GLY A 90 -4.54 1.62 10.81
C GLY A 90 -4.05 2.66 9.80
N ARG A 91 -4.60 3.87 9.89
CA ARG A 91 -4.13 5.00 9.07
C ARG A 91 -2.74 5.45 9.55
N THR A 92 -1.71 5.17 8.75
CA THR A 92 -0.30 5.48 9.08
C THR A 92 0.17 6.86 8.63
N ARG A 93 -0.64 7.59 7.85
CA ARG A 93 -0.30 8.92 7.35
C ARG A 93 -0.44 9.96 8.47
N GLY A 94 0.62 10.70 8.76
CA GLY A 94 0.60 11.84 9.68
C GLY A 94 -0.46 12.89 9.29
N GLN A 95 -1.18 13.42 10.28
CA GLN A 95 -2.39 14.22 10.08
C GLN A 95 -2.12 15.62 9.51
N HIS A 96 -0.99 16.25 9.82
CA HIS A 96 -0.72 17.66 9.47
C HIS A 96 0.33 17.83 8.38
N LYS A 97 0.41 16.89 7.42
CA LYS A 97 1.34 17.07 6.29
C LYS A 97 0.87 18.24 5.41
N PRO A 98 1.75 19.19 5.02
CA PRO A 98 1.39 20.30 4.13
C PRO A 98 0.74 19.84 2.82
N SER A 99 1.12 18.66 2.34
CA SER A 99 0.55 18.04 1.14
C SER A 99 -0.93 17.69 1.25
N ASP A 100 -1.52 17.62 2.45
CA ASP A 100 -2.94 17.33 2.62
C ASP A 100 -3.82 18.44 2.02
N ARG A 101 -3.33 19.69 2.00
CA ARG A 101 -4.02 20.83 1.36
C ARG A 101 -4.23 20.63 -0.14
N MET A 102 -3.37 19.84 -0.79
CA MET A 102 -3.47 19.56 -2.22
C MET A 102 -4.41 18.38 -2.53
N ILE A 103 -4.88 17.62 -1.53
CA ILE A 103 -5.69 16.44 -1.76
C ILE A 103 -7.15 16.80 -1.62
N VAL A 104 -7.90 16.61 -2.71
CA VAL A 104 -9.35 16.87 -2.75
C VAL A 104 -10.11 15.69 -2.16
N ARG A 105 -9.72 14.46 -2.52
CA ARG A 105 -10.35 13.24 -2.04
C ARG A 105 -9.35 12.10 -1.94
N ARG A 106 -9.27 11.44 -0.79
CA ARG A 106 -8.40 10.27 -0.58
C ARG A 106 -8.84 9.06 -1.41
N ARG A 107 -7.92 8.10 -1.60
CA ARG A 107 -8.22 6.82 -2.26
C ARG A 107 -9.41 6.12 -1.62
N ARG A 108 -10.22 5.43 -2.43
CA ARG A 108 -11.26 4.53 -1.92
C ARG A 108 -10.64 3.22 -1.47
N THR A 109 -11.04 2.72 -0.31
CA THR A 109 -10.74 1.36 0.12
C THR A 109 -11.84 0.41 -0.35
N ARG A 110 -11.50 -0.84 -0.69
CA ARG A 110 -12.50 -1.88 -0.96
C ARG A 110 -13.44 -1.96 0.25
N GLY A 111 -14.74 -1.69 0.05
CA GLY A 111 -15.77 -1.70 1.10
C GLY A 111 -16.38 -0.34 1.46
N ALA A 112 -15.76 0.79 1.08
CA ALA A 112 -16.38 2.10 1.24
C ALA A 112 -17.48 2.28 0.17
N ARG A 113 -18.76 2.08 0.55
CA ARG A 113 -19.93 2.35 -0.31
C ARG A 113 -20.00 3.85 -0.67
N ARG A 114 -20.68 4.11 -1.78
CA ARG A 114 -20.80 5.40 -2.49
C ARG A 114 -21.04 6.60 -1.59
#